data_AF-A0A182M9I2-F1
#
_entry.id   AF-A0A182M9I2-F1
#
_cell.length_a   1.000
_cell.length_b   1.000
_cell.length_c   1.000
_cell.angle_alpha   90.00
_cell.angle_beta   90.00
_cell.angle_gamma   90.00
#
_symmetry.space_group_name_H-M   'P 1'
#
loop_
_entity.id
_entity.type
_entity.pdbx_description
1 polymer ?
#
loop_
_entity_poly.entity_id
_entity_poly.type
_entity_poly.pdbx_seq_one_letter_code
_entity_poly.pdbx_strand_id
1 'polypeptide(L)'
;MSLDNRNTSAQFKRAEQLKRWEESEMNKKLSGTPRSPSSRRIKFSSGCIFLAACVAGDKEEVEWLLKNGADIDTANVDGLTALHQAWSGSVAEEIEAQVFERTGPRFESH
;
A
#
# COMPACT_ATOMS: atom_id res chain seq x y z
N MET A 1 1.76 36.39 -33.06
CA MET A 1 2.24 35.06 -33.46
C MET A 1 3.04 34.46 -32.31
N SER A 2 2.75 33.32 -31.70
CA SER A 2 1.56 32.49 -31.52
C SER A 2 2.05 31.48 -30.46
N LEU A 3 1.46 31.52 -29.25
CA LEU A 3 1.82 30.64 -28.12
C LEU A 3 1.66 29.15 -28.47
N ASP A 4 0.92 28.89 -29.55
CA ASP A 4 0.63 27.60 -30.12
C ASP A 4 1.89 26.88 -30.61
N ASN A 5 2.90 27.59 -31.14
CA ASN A 5 4.12 26.96 -31.68
C ASN A 5 5.05 26.38 -30.59
N ARG A 6 4.99 26.90 -29.36
CA ARG A 6 5.73 26.32 -28.22
C ARG A 6 4.99 25.13 -27.62
N ASN A 7 3.65 25.21 -27.54
CA ASN A 7 2.80 24.16 -27.01
C ASN A 7 2.81 22.90 -27.90
N THR A 8 2.70 23.08 -29.22
CA THR A 8 2.85 21.99 -30.20
C THR A 8 4.22 21.33 -30.09
N SER A 9 5.28 22.10 -29.85
CA SER A 9 6.64 21.56 -29.65
C SER A 9 6.77 20.73 -28.37
N ALA A 10 6.10 21.11 -27.27
CA ALA A 10 6.14 20.38 -26.01
C ALA A 10 5.33 19.07 -26.09
N GLN A 11 4.16 19.13 -26.72
CA GLN A 11 3.31 17.96 -26.98
C GLN A 11 4.03 16.95 -27.89
N PHE A 12 4.66 17.42 -28.97
CA PHE A 12 5.42 16.58 -29.90
C PHE A 12 6.62 15.91 -29.21
N LYS A 13 7.40 16.68 -28.43
CA LYS A 13 8.53 16.13 -27.65
C LYS A 13 8.09 15.08 -26.64
N ARG A 14 6.96 15.28 -25.96
CA ARG A 14 6.40 14.30 -25.02
C ARG A 14 5.95 13.03 -25.74
N ALA A 15 5.32 13.16 -26.91
CA ALA A 15 4.92 12.01 -27.73
C ALA A 15 6.13 11.18 -28.18
N GLU A 16 7.22 11.84 -28.60
CA GLU A 16 8.45 11.16 -28.99
C GLU A 16 9.12 10.45 -27.79
N GLN A 17 9.13 11.07 -26.61
CA GLN A 17 9.64 10.46 -25.39
C GLN A 17 8.86 9.21 -24.99
N LEU A 18 7.53 9.25 -25.06
CA LEU A 18 6.68 8.09 -24.75
C LEU A 18 6.95 6.93 -25.70
N LYS A 19 7.07 7.21 -27.02
CA LYS A 19 7.41 6.18 -28.01
C LYS A 19 8.76 5.52 -27.73
N ARG A 20 9.79 6.33 -27.44
CA ARG A 20 11.12 5.82 -27.07
C ARG A 20 11.09 4.99 -25.80
N TRP A 21 10.24 5.36 -24.83
CA TRP A 21 10.06 4.59 -23.60
C TRP A 21 9.35 3.26 -23.86
N GLU A 22 8.32 3.23 -24.71
CA GLU A 22 7.57 2.02 -25.06
C GLU A 22 8.47 0.92 -25.66
N GLU A 23 9.43 1.32 -26.50
CA GLU A 23 10.41 0.45 -27.15
C GLU A 23 11.59 0.07 -26.23
N SER A 24 11.72 0.72 -25.06
CA SER A 24 12.85 0.51 -24.15
C SER A 24 12.75 -0.80 -23.35
N GLU A 25 13.91 -1.33 -22.95
CA GLU A 25 13.99 -2.50 -22.05
C GLU A 25 13.29 -2.29 -20.70
N MET A 26 13.05 -1.04 -20.29
CA MET A 26 12.32 -0.71 -19.06
C MET A 26 10.81 -1.02 -19.17
N ASN A 27 10.25 -0.93 -20.38
CA ASN A 27 8.84 -1.25 -20.65
C ASN A 27 8.65 -2.66 -21.19
N LYS A 28 9.72 -3.37 -21.57
CA LYS A 28 9.64 -4.82 -21.76
C LYS A 28 9.21 -5.43 -20.44
N LYS A 29 7.99 -5.98 -20.42
CA LYS A 29 7.43 -6.71 -19.28
C LYS A 29 8.54 -7.59 -18.72
N LEU A 30 8.97 -7.31 -17.50
CA LEU A 30 9.91 -8.17 -16.80
C LEU A 30 9.24 -9.55 -16.76
N SER A 31 9.66 -10.46 -17.64
CA SER A 31 9.23 -11.86 -17.64
C SER A 31 9.95 -12.53 -16.47
N GLY A 32 9.57 -12.15 -15.27
CA GLY A 32 10.17 -12.61 -14.06
C GLY A 32 9.03 -12.79 -13.10
N THR A 33 8.78 -14.05 -12.77
CA THR A 33 8.08 -14.42 -11.54
C THR A 33 8.49 -13.46 -10.41
N PRO A 34 7.56 -13.00 -9.56
CA PRO A 34 7.89 -12.11 -8.47
C PRO A 34 9.10 -12.69 -7.72
N ARG A 35 10.20 -11.93 -7.73
CA ARG A 35 11.45 -12.36 -7.10
C ARG A 35 11.14 -12.81 -5.69
N SER A 36 11.66 -13.98 -5.30
CA SER A 36 11.42 -14.57 -3.98
C SER A 36 11.56 -13.51 -2.88
N PRO A 37 10.63 -13.43 -1.92
CA PRO A 37 10.68 -12.46 -0.81
C PRO A 37 12.02 -12.44 -0.08
N SER A 38 12.73 -13.57 -0.04
CA SER A 38 14.06 -13.69 0.59
C SER A 38 15.18 -12.97 -0.15
N SER A 39 15.01 -12.72 -1.46
CA SER A 39 15.99 -12.03 -2.31
C SER A 39 15.84 -10.51 -2.32
N ARG A 40 14.82 -9.98 -1.63
CA ARG A 40 14.60 -8.53 -1.53
C ARG A 40 15.64 -7.92 -0.61
N ARG A 41 16.51 -7.09 -1.20
CA ARG A 41 17.57 -6.36 -0.49
C ARG A 41 17.04 -5.25 0.41
N ILE A 42 15.84 -4.75 0.14
CA ILE A 42 15.16 -3.70 0.92
C ILE A 42 14.00 -4.35 1.67
N LYS A 43 13.93 -4.10 2.98
CA LYS A 43 12.86 -4.57 3.88
C LYS A 43 12.37 -3.38 4.69
N PHE A 44 11.07 -3.35 4.94
CA PHE A 44 10.43 -2.41 5.85
C PHE A 44 10.15 -3.10 7.18
N SER A 45 9.97 -2.32 8.24
CA SER A 45 9.52 -2.87 9.53
C SER A 45 8.13 -3.50 9.37
N SER A 46 7.84 -4.51 10.17
CA SER A 46 6.53 -5.17 10.21
C SER A 46 5.40 -4.16 10.41
N GLY A 47 5.59 -3.18 11.31
CA GLY A 47 4.62 -2.13 11.56
C GLY A 47 4.32 -1.23 10.35
N CYS A 48 5.36 -0.83 9.59
CA CYS A 48 5.14 -0.06 8.36
C CYS A 48 4.40 -0.87 7.30
N ILE A 49 4.72 -2.16 7.16
CA ILE A 49 4.05 -3.05 6.19
C ILE A 49 2.58 -3.25 6.59
N PHE A 50 2.31 -3.46 7.88
CA PHE A 50 0.97 -3.62 8.41
C PHE A 50 0.08 -2.40 8.18
N LEU A 51 0.57 -1.20 8.55
CA LEU A 51 -0.17 0.05 8.33
C LEU A 51 -0.43 0.29 6.83
N ALA A 52 0.54 -0.01 5.96
CA ALA A 52 0.37 0.12 4.52
C ALA A 52 -0.71 -0.81 3.96
N ALA A 53 -0.73 -2.09 4.38
CA ALA A 53 -1.77 -3.05 3.99
C ALA A 53 -3.16 -2.59 4.44
N CYS A 54 -3.26 -2.04 5.66
CA CYS A 54 -4.51 -1.51 6.20
C CYS A 54 -5.03 -0.32 5.39
N VAL A 55 -4.16 0.64 5.06
CA VAL A 55 -4.51 1.81 4.23
C VAL A 55 -4.86 1.41 2.80
N ALA A 56 -4.18 0.41 2.25
CA ALA A 56 -4.47 -0.12 0.92
C ALA A 56 -5.82 -0.86 0.86
N GLY A 57 -6.38 -1.27 2.01
CA GLY A 57 -7.58 -2.08 2.05
C GLY A 57 -7.35 -3.54 1.65
N ASP A 58 -6.11 -4.02 1.66
CA ASP A 58 -5.75 -5.39 1.29
C ASP A 58 -6.02 -6.34 2.45
N LYS A 59 -7.24 -6.88 2.45
CA LYS A 59 -7.76 -7.72 3.52
C LYS A 59 -6.92 -8.98 3.72
N GLU A 60 -6.60 -9.66 2.63
CA GLU A 60 -5.84 -10.90 2.65
C GLU A 60 -4.42 -10.68 3.19
N GLU A 61 -3.77 -9.57 2.82
CA GLU A 61 -2.45 -9.21 3.35
C GLU A 61 -2.54 -8.86 4.85
N VAL A 62 -3.58 -8.15 5.29
CA VAL A 62 -3.80 -7.83 6.71
C VAL A 62 -3.99 -9.10 7.54
N GLU A 63 -4.86 -10.03 7.13
CA GLU A 63 -5.01 -11.32 7.84
C GLU A 63 -3.70 -12.09 7.91
N TRP A 64 -2.96 -12.14 6.80
CA TRP A 64 -1.71 -12.88 6.73
C TRP A 64 -0.68 -12.26 7.68
N LEU A 65 -0.56 -10.93 7.73
CA LEU A 65 0.33 -10.24 8.65
C LEU A 65 -0.05 -10.49 10.12
N LEU A 66 -1.34 -10.46 10.44
CA LEU A 66 -1.83 -10.77 11.80
C LEU A 66 -1.51 -12.22 12.20
N LYS A 67 -1.74 -13.19 11.30
CA LYS A 67 -1.38 -14.61 11.51
C LYS A 67 0.12 -14.80 11.69
N ASN A 68 0.95 -13.96 11.09
CA ASN A 68 2.41 -13.96 11.24
C ASN A 68 2.90 -13.11 12.43
N GLY A 69 2.00 -12.65 13.31
CA GLY A 69 2.36 -11.96 14.55
C GLY A 69 2.62 -10.47 14.40
N ALA A 70 2.05 -9.82 13.38
CA ALA A 70 2.02 -8.36 13.34
C ALA A 70 1.25 -7.83 14.56
N ASP A 71 1.76 -6.75 15.15
CA ASP A 71 1.13 -6.08 16.27
C ASP A 71 0.00 -5.19 15.77
N ILE A 72 -1.22 -5.49 16.22
CA ILE A 72 -2.43 -4.76 15.85
C ILE A 72 -2.44 -3.33 16.42
N ASP A 73 -1.72 -3.11 17.53
CA ASP A 73 -1.57 -1.83 18.21
C ASP A 73 -0.42 -0.99 17.63
N THR A 74 0.19 -1.45 16.52
CA THR A 74 1.19 -0.67 15.79
C THR A 74 0.62 0.71 15.45
N ALA A 75 1.31 1.76 15.92
CA ALA A 75 1.01 3.15 15.61
C ALA A 75 2.06 3.79 14.70
N ASN A 76 1.64 4.76 13.90
CA ASN A 76 2.54 5.61 13.13
C ASN A 76 3.23 6.67 14.03
N VAL A 77 4.03 7.55 13.43
CA VAL A 77 4.73 8.64 14.15
C VAL A 77 3.79 9.62 14.86
N ASP A 78 2.55 9.72 14.40
CA ASP A 78 1.50 10.57 14.98
C ASP A 78 0.71 9.85 16.09
N GLY A 79 1.01 8.58 16.37
CA GLY A 79 0.28 7.76 17.33
C GLY A 79 -1.00 7.12 16.79
N LEU A 80 -1.23 7.15 15.48
CA LEU A 80 -2.41 6.56 14.83
C LEU A 80 -2.19 5.08 14.54
N THR A 81 -3.06 4.23 15.08
CA THR A 81 -3.08 2.79 14.78
C THR A 81 -3.75 2.48 13.44
N ALA A 82 -3.66 1.23 12.99
CA ALA A 82 -4.33 0.77 11.78
C ALA A 82 -5.84 1.09 11.77
N LEU A 83 -6.53 0.96 12.91
CA LEU A 83 -7.95 1.27 13.04
C LEU A 83 -8.25 2.76 12.79
N HIS A 84 -7.39 3.66 13.25
CA HIS A 84 -7.55 5.10 12.99
C HIS A 84 -7.42 5.44 11.50
N GLN A 85 -6.63 4.65 10.76
CA GLN A 85 -6.35 4.88 9.35
C GLN A 85 -7.25 4.08 8.40
N ALA A 86 -7.98 3.09 8.92
CA ALA A 86 -8.90 2.27 8.16
C ALA A 86 -10.12 3.09 7.73
N TRP A 87 -10.01 3.73 6.56
CA TRP A 87 -11.10 4.52 5.97
C TRP A 87 -12.21 3.65 5.38
N SER A 88 -11.87 2.44 4.93
CA SER A 88 -12.85 1.49 4.36
C SER A 88 -13.31 0.51 5.43
N GLY A 89 -14.64 0.40 5.60
CA GLY A 89 -15.25 -0.51 6.58
C GLY A 89 -14.83 -1.97 6.44
N SER A 90 -14.39 -2.40 5.25
CA SER A 90 -14.01 -3.78 4.98
C SER A 90 -12.76 -4.25 5.73
N VAL A 91 -11.77 -3.39 5.95
CA VAL A 91 -10.57 -3.74 6.74
C VAL A 91 -10.74 -3.34 8.20
N ALA A 92 -11.48 -2.26 8.47
CA ALA A 92 -11.84 -1.87 9.82
C ALA A 92 -12.58 -2.98 10.57
N GLU A 93 -13.59 -3.62 9.95
CA GLU A 93 -14.39 -4.68 10.57
C GLU A 93 -13.55 -5.90 10.96
N GLU A 94 -12.54 -6.24 10.14
CA GLU A 94 -11.65 -7.36 10.42
C GLU A 94 -10.71 -7.10 11.60
N ILE A 95 -10.12 -5.90 11.60
CA ILE A 95 -9.26 -5.43 12.69
C ILE A 95 -10.10 -5.34 13.97
N GLU A 96 -11.30 -4.80 13.90
CA GLU A 96 -12.24 -4.72 15.03
C GLU A 96 -12.63 -6.09 15.55
N ALA A 97 -12.96 -7.05 14.69
CA ALA A 97 -13.30 -8.41 15.09
C ALA A 97 -12.14 -9.07 15.86
N GLN A 98 -10.91 -8.92 15.37
CA GLN A 98 -9.73 -9.49 16.02
C GLN A 98 -9.35 -8.75 17.31
N VAL A 99 -9.52 -7.41 17.36
CA VAL A 99 -9.36 -6.63 18.61
C VAL A 99 -10.39 -7.09 19.63
N PHE A 100 -11.65 -7.25 19.24
CA PHE A 100 -12.74 -7.65 20.12
C PHE A 100 -12.52 -9.06 20.71
N GLU A 101 -12.02 -10.01 19.92
CA GLU A 101 -11.61 -11.33 20.42
C GLU A 101 -10.49 -11.25 21.48
N ARG A 102 -9.56 -10.30 21.31
CA ARG A 102 -8.43 -10.10 22.24
C ARG A 102 -8.81 -9.36 23.51
N THR A 103 -9.74 -8.40 23.42
CA THR A 103 -10.14 -7.56 24.55
C THR A 103 -11.40 -8.07 25.27
N GLY A 104 -12.08 -9.07 24.72
CA GLY A 104 -13.40 -9.52 25.18
C GLY A 104 -14.48 -8.46 24.95
N PRO A 105 -15.78 -8.81 25.09
CA PRO A 105 -16.83 -7.81 25.17
C PRO A 105 -16.51 -6.94 26.39
N ARG A 106 -16.13 -5.69 26.13
CA ARG A 106 -16.11 -4.67 27.16
C ARG A 106 -17.57 -4.38 27.50
N PHE A 107 -18.20 -5.29 28.25
CA PHE A 107 -19.48 -5.03 28.88
C PHE A 107 -19.26 -3.78 29.72
N GLU A 108 -19.86 -2.68 29.27
CA GLU A 108 -20.04 -1.49 30.08
C GLU A 108 -20.82 -1.91 31.32
N SER A 109 -20.10 -2.11 32.42
CA SER A 109 -20.65 -2.06 33.76
C SER A 109 -20.24 -0.73 34.37
N HIS A 110 -21.11 0.27 34.23
CA HIS A 110 -21.69 1.05 35.33
C HIS A 110 -22.53 2.22 34.83
#